data_AF-A0A6I4ZMK0-F1
#
_entry.id   AF-A0A6I4ZMK0-F1
#
_cell.length_a   1.000
_cell.length_b   1.000
_cell.length_c   1.000
_cell.angle_alpha   90.00
_cell.angle_beta   90.00
_cell.angle_gamma   90.00
#
_symmetry.space_group_name_H-M   'P 1'
#
loop_
_entity.id
_entity.type
_entity.pdbx_description
1 polymer ?
#
loop_
_entity_poly.entity_id
_entity_poly.type
_entity_poly.pdbx_seq_one_letter_code
_entity_poly.pdbx_strand_id
1 'polypeptide(L)'
;MALRRLQDRPRILEIAYVATLAALRLFRNGLNPGGLVEKIFVPGERVTKGLIFDCKMCGDCVLHNTGMTCPMTCPKNLRNGPCGGVRLNGNCEIEPDMRCVWVEAWERSQRMSQFGAGIHEILTPTDRRLEGTSSWINDISSSVNKRPAGWTE
;
A
#
# COMPACT_ATOMS: atom_id res chain seq x y z
N MET A 1 -4.77 -8.61 -15.35
CA MET A 1 -4.98 -7.30 -16.03
C MET A 1 -6.35 -6.68 -15.78
N ALA A 2 -7.47 -7.43 -15.88
CA ALA A 2 -8.83 -6.88 -15.73
C ALA A 2 -9.10 -6.19 -14.38
N LEU A 3 -8.67 -6.77 -13.25
CA LEU A 3 -8.86 -6.16 -11.93
C LEU A 3 -7.94 -4.94 -11.67
N ARG A 4 -6.84 -4.78 -12.42
CA ARG A 4 -5.97 -3.61 -12.29
C ARG A 4 -6.67 -2.32 -12.71
N ARG A 5 -7.68 -2.41 -13.60
CA ARG A 5 -8.56 -1.29 -13.96
C ARG A 5 -9.37 -0.73 -12.78
N LEU A 6 -9.53 -1.49 -11.69
CA LEU A 6 -10.16 -0.95 -10.47
C LEU A 6 -9.33 0.18 -9.86
N GLN A 7 -8.00 0.19 -10.06
CA GLN A 7 -7.11 1.27 -9.63
C GLN A 7 -7.42 2.60 -10.34
N ASP A 8 -8.13 2.57 -11.47
CA ASP A 8 -8.56 3.78 -12.17
C ASP A 8 -9.77 4.46 -11.51
N ARG A 9 -10.33 3.86 -10.45
CA ARG A 9 -11.37 4.44 -9.58
C ARG A 9 -10.89 4.56 -8.13
N PRO A 10 -9.86 5.37 -7.84
CA PRO A 10 -9.21 5.41 -6.53
C PRO A 10 -10.16 5.84 -5.39
N ARG A 11 -11.19 6.64 -5.67
CA ARG A 11 -12.23 6.99 -4.68
C ARG A 11 -13.05 5.79 -4.19
N ILE A 12 -13.34 4.82 -5.06
CA ILE A 12 -14.06 3.59 -4.65
C ILE A 12 -13.15 2.73 -3.78
N LEU A 13 -11.88 2.62 -4.16
CA LEU A 13 -10.88 1.89 -3.38
C LEU A 13 -10.61 2.56 -2.03
N GLU A 14 -10.63 3.89 -1.96
CA GLU A 14 -10.59 4.68 -0.72
C GLU A 14 -11.77 4.36 0.19
N ILE A 15 -13.00 4.41 -0.33
CA ILE A 15 -14.19 4.05 0.46
C ILE A 15 -14.10 2.59 0.95
N ALA A 16 -13.69 1.66 0.08
CA ALA A 16 -13.51 0.26 0.44
C ALA A 16 -12.42 0.08 1.52
N TYR A 17 -11.32 0.82 1.42
CA TYR A 17 -10.24 0.81 2.41
C TYR A 17 -10.75 1.28 3.78
N VAL A 18 -11.47 2.41 3.83
CA VAL A 18 -12.03 2.97 5.06
C VAL A 18 -13.07 2.02 5.67
N ALA A 19 -13.98 1.49 4.85
CA ALA A 19 -14.99 0.54 5.30
C ALA A 19 -14.35 -0.74 5.86
N THR A 20 -13.31 -1.25 5.20
CA THR A 20 -12.55 -2.42 5.67
C THR A 20 -11.86 -2.11 7.00
N LEU A 21 -11.19 -0.96 7.11
CA LEU A 21 -10.51 -0.54 8.33
C LEU A 21 -11.51 -0.37 9.50
N ALA A 22 -12.66 0.25 9.24
CA ALA A 22 -13.73 0.40 10.24
C ALA A 22 -14.27 -0.96 10.69
N ALA A 23 -14.54 -1.87 9.75
CA ALA A 23 -15.01 -3.22 10.06
C ALA A 23 -13.98 -3.99 10.89
N LEU A 24 -12.71 -3.98 10.51
CA LEU A 24 -11.66 -4.70 11.22
C LEU A 24 -11.38 -4.12 12.62
N ARG A 25 -11.52 -2.80 12.80
CA ARG A 25 -11.40 -2.15 14.12
C ARG A 25 -12.45 -2.65 15.12
N LEU A 26 -13.64 -3.06 14.67
CA LEU A 26 -14.65 -3.69 15.54
C LEU A 26 -14.17 -5.02 16.11
N PHE A 27 -13.33 -5.74 15.37
CA PHE A 27 -12.80 -7.05 15.75
C PHE A 27 -11.35 -7.00 16.27
N ARG A 28 -10.85 -5.80 16.64
CA ARG A 28 -9.43 -5.59 16.99
C ARG A 28 -8.87 -6.56 18.04
N ASN A 29 -9.69 -6.96 19.02
CA ASN A 29 -9.24 -7.81 20.13
C ASN A 29 -8.91 -9.25 19.69
N GLY A 30 -9.41 -9.69 18.53
CA GLY A 30 -9.12 -11.02 17.95
C GLY A 30 -8.06 -11.01 16.86
N LEU A 31 -7.62 -9.82 16.42
CA LEU A 31 -6.66 -9.64 15.33
C LEU A 31 -5.26 -9.45 15.89
N ASN A 32 -4.67 -10.54 16.37
CA ASN A 32 -3.32 -10.55 16.94
C ASN A 32 -2.29 -11.08 15.93
N PRO A 33 -1.13 -10.43 15.77
CA PRO A 33 0.00 -10.94 15.01
C PRO A 33 0.45 -12.31 15.53
N GLY A 34 0.79 -13.23 14.63
CA GLY A 34 1.16 -14.61 14.93
C GLY A 34 -0.01 -15.53 15.33
N GLY A 35 -1.24 -14.98 15.44
CA GLY A 35 -2.42 -15.73 15.83
C GLY A 35 -2.96 -16.68 14.77
N LEU A 36 -3.90 -17.54 15.16
CA LEU A 36 -4.57 -18.46 14.22
C LEU A 36 -5.37 -17.69 13.15
N VAL A 37 -5.96 -16.56 13.51
CA VAL A 37 -6.74 -15.70 12.59
C VAL A 37 -5.85 -15.14 11.49
N GLU A 38 -4.61 -14.77 11.79
CA GLU A 38 -3.67 -14.25 10.78
C GLU A 38 -3.38 -15.27 9.69
N LYS A 39 -3.23 -16.56 10.05
CA LYS A 39 -2.96 -17.64 9.09
C LYS A 39 -4.08 -17.80 8.05
N ILE A 40 -5.30 -17.41 8.40
CA ILE A 40 -6.45 -17.40 7.48
C ILE A 40 -6.50 -16.08 6.70
N PHE A 41 -6.18 -14.96 7.34
CA PHE A 41 -6.16 -13.63 6.72
C PHE A 41 -5.11 -13.50 5.62
N VAL A 42 -3.89 -13.99 5.85
CA VAL A 42 -2.75 -13.81 4.92
C VAL A 42 -3.06 -14.34 3.51
N PRO A 43 -3.56 -15.57 3.31
CA PRO A 43 -3.96 -16.03 1.98
C PRO A 43 -5.03 -15.16 1.34
N GLY A 44 -6.07 -14.77 2.09
CA GLY A 44 -7.15 -13.91 1.59
C GLY A 44 -6.66 -12.53 1.17
N GLU A 45 -5.77 -11.94 1.98
CA GLU A 45 -5.12 -10.67 1.68
C GLU A 45 -4.22 -10.77 0.45
N ARG A 46 -3.41 -11.83 0.35
CA ARG A 46 -2.53 -12.09 -0.81
C ARG A 46 -3.32 -12.20 -2.10
N VAL A 47 -4.42 -12.95 -2.10
CA VAL A 47 -5.27 -13.09 -3.30
C VAL A 47 -5.93 -11.76 -3.63
N THR A 48 -6.61 -11.14 -2.67
CA THR A 48 -7.39 -9.92 -2.90
C THR A 48 -6.49 -8.76 -3.31
N LYS A 49 -5.43 -8.48 -2.55
CA LYS A 49 -4.50 -7.38 -2.85
C LYS A 49 -3.55 -7.73 -4.00
N GLY A 50 -3.19 -9.00 -4.20
CA GLY A 50 -2.41 -9.43 -5.36
C GLY A 50 -3.14 -9.17 -6.67
N LEU A 51 -4.42 -9.54 -6.75
CA LEU A 51 -5.23 -9.35 -7.95
C LEU A 51 -5.54 -7.88 -8.25
N ILE A 52 -5.80 -7.08 -7.21
CA ILE A 52 -6.18 -5.67 -7.36
C ILE A 52 -4.95 -4.77 -7.51
N PHE A 53 -3.90 -4.97 -6.70
CA PHE A 53 -2.78 -4.04 -6.53
C PHE A 53 -1.41 -4.57 -6.96
N ASP A 54 -1.31 -5.82 -7.42
CA ASP A 54 -0.03 -6.54 -7.57
C ASP A 54 0.82 -6.50 -6.28
N CYS A 55 0.12 -6.64 -5.14
CA CYS A 55 0.72 -6.54 -3.81
C CYS A 55 1.85 -7.57 -3.63
N LYS A 56 3.02 -7.11 -3.17
CA LYS A 56 4.19 -7.94 -2.86
C LYS A 56 4.25 -8.42 -1.41
N MET A 57 3.17 -8.27 -0.65
CA MET A 57 3.05 -8.75 0.73
C MET A 57 4.17 -8.26 1.67
N CYS A 58 4.52 -6.97 1.62
CA CYS A 58 5.52 -6.37 2.52
C CYS A 58 5.07 -6.29 3.99
N GLY A 59 3.81 -6.60 4.31
CA GLY A 59 3.26 -6.56 5.67
C GLY A 59 3.05 -5.16 6.27
N ASP A 60 3.44 -4.12 5.54
CA ASP A 60 3.40 -2.72 5.99
C ASP A 60 2.85 -1.85 4.84
N CYS A 61 1.54 -1.64 4.84
CA CYS A 61 0.78 -1.17 3.69
C CYS A 61 0.54 0.34 3.73
N VAL A 62 0.88 1.02 2.64
CA VAL A 62 0.75 2.48 2.47
C VAL A 62 -0.15 2.88 1.29
N LEU A 63 -1.03 1.98 0.84
CA LEU A 63 -1.91 2.24 -0.31
C LEU A 63 -2.73 3.53 -0.17
N HIS A 64 -3.15 3.86 1.06
CA HIS A 64 -3.92 5.07 1.31
C HIS A 64 -3.10 6.35 1.10
N ASN A 65 -1.79 6.34 1.35
CA ASN A 65 -0.89 7.46 1.07
C ASN A 65 -0.50 7.53 -0.42
N THR A 66 -0.37 6.39 -1.09
CA THR A 66 0.23 6.29 -2.43
C THR A 66 -0.81 6.17 -3.55
N GLY A 67 -1.94 6.88 -3.45
CA GLY A 67 -2.93 6.92 -4.52
C GLY A 67 -3.53 5.54 -4.85
N MET A 68 -3.67 4.67 -3.84
CA MET A 68 -4.08 3.27 -4.02
C MET A 68 -3.18 2.45 -4.96
N THR A 69 -1.89 2.83 -5.02
CA THR A 69 -0.88 2.18 -5.86
C THR A 69 0.20 1.57 -4.98
N CYS A 70 0.51 0.28 -5.14
CA CYS A 70 1.50 -0.39 -4.28
C CYS A 70 2.93 0.02 -4.68
N PRO A 71 3.70 0.73 -3.83
CA PRO A 71 5.05 1.19 -4.19
C PRO A 71 6.05 0.04 -4.37
N MET A 72 5.78 -1.12 -3.76
CA MET A 72 6.63 -2.32 -3.87
C MET A 72 6.54 -2.99 -5.25
N THR A 73 5.63 -2.55 -6.13
CA THR A 73 5.61 -2.96 -7.55
C THR A 73 6.68 -2.25 -8.37
N CYS A 74 7.30 -1.19 -7.83
CA CYS A 74 8.41 -0.51 -8.48
C CYS A 74 9.64 -1.45 -8.51
N PRO A 75 10.35 -1.57 -9.64
CA PRO A 75 11.57 -2.39 -9.73
C PRO A 75 12.64 -2.00 -8.71
N LYS A 76 12.64 -0.73 -8.26
CA LYS A 76 13.55 -0.21 -7.23
C LYS A 76 13.07 -0.45 -5.79
N ASN A 77 11.87 -0.99 -5.58
CA ASN A 77 11.25 -1.17 -4.27
C ASN A 77 11.23 0.11 -3.40
N LEU A 78 11.12 1.29 -4.03
CA LEU A 78 11.15 2.58 -3.35
C LEU A 78 9.81 2.89 -2.69
N ARG A 79 9.79 2.93 -1.35
CA ARG A 79 8.60 3.30 -0.56
C ARG A 79 8.26 4.78 -0.63
N ASN A 80 9.27 5.63 -0.78
CA ASN A 80 9.14 7.08 -1.03
C ASN A 80 9.70 7.39 -2.41
N GLY A 81 8.94 8.11 -3.22
CA GLY A 81 9.36 8.62 -4.52
C GLY A 81 8.92 10.06 -4.71
N PRO A 82 9.03 10.61 -5.93
CA PRO A 82 9.57 9.99 -7.14
C PRO A 82 11.08 9.76 -7.07
N CYS A 83 11.60 8.86 -7.93
CA CYS A 83 13.04 8.55 -8.00
C CYS A 83 13.83 9.34 -9.05
N GLY A 84 13.17 10.27 -9.77
CA GLY A 84 13.76 10.98 -10.91
C GLY A 84 13.84 10.16 -12.21
N GLY A 85 13.84 8.82 -12.12
CA GLY A 85 13.93 7.90 -13.26
C GLY A 85 12.62 7.68 -14.01
N VAL A 86 12.08 8.75 -14.61
CA VAL A 86 10.82 8.72 -15.39
C VAL A 86 11.09 9.17 -16.81
N ARG A 87 10.66 8.38 -17.80
CA ARG A 87 10.77 8.70 -19.23
C ARG A 87 9.77 9.79 -19.61
N LEU A 88 9.98 10.45 -20.75
CA LEU A 88 9.10 11.52 -21.24
C LEU A 88 7.64 11.06 -21.45
N ASN A 89 7.43 9.79 -21.77
CA ASN A 89 6.10 9.19 -21.87
C ASN A 89 5.49 8.79 -20.50
N GLY A 90 6.19 9.10 -19.39
CA GLY A 90 5.86 8.77 -18.00
C GLY A 90 6.04 7.29 -17.61
N ASN A 91 6.76 6.51 -18.40
CA ASN A 91 7.15 5.14 -18.06
C ASN A 91 8.42 5.09 -17.21
N CYS A 92 8.67 3.94 -16.58
CA CYS A 92 9.85 3.71 -15.76
C CYS A 92 11.15 3.75 -16.59
N GLU A 93 12.26 4.21 -16.00
CA GLU A 93 13.57 4.16 -16.65
C GLU A 93 14.07 2.71 -16.83
N ILE A 94 13.87 1.85 -15.81
CA ILE A 94 14.38 0.47 -15.76
C ILE A 94 13.54 -0.45 -16.64
N GLU A 95 12.21 -0.31 -16.56
CA GLU A 95 11.26 -1.10 -17.32
C GLU A 95 10.47 -0.18 -18.27
N PRO A 96 10.92 -0.01 -19.53
CA PRO A 96 10.36 0.97 -20.46
C PRO A 96 8.88 0.77 -20.80
N ASP A 97 8.39 -0.47 -20.71
CA ASP A 97 7.00 -0.84 -20.99
C ASP A 97 6.07 -0.68 -19.78
N MET A 98 6.63 -0.43 -18.59
CA MET A 98 5.89 -0.23 -17.35
C MET A 98 5.63 1.26 -17.12
N ARG A 99 4.37 1.65 -16.92
CA ARG A 99 4.02 2.99 -16.42
C ARG A 99 4.66 3.22 -15.05
N CYS A 100 5.29 4.38 -14.82
CA CYS A 100 5.96 4.65 -13.55
C CYS A 100 4.96 4.62 -12.38
N VAL A 101 5.25 3.79 -11.37
CA VAL A 101 4.42 3.61 -10.17
C VAL A 101 4.13 4.94 -9.45
N TRP A 102 5.10 5.86 -9.38
CA TRP A 102 4.93 7.16 -8.71
C TRP A 102 4.16 8.17 -9.55
N VAL A 103 4.20 8.04 -10.89
CA VAL A 103 3.31 8.82 -11.76
C VAL A 103 1.87 8.33 -11.59
N GLU A 104 1.64 7.01 -11.56
CA GLU A 104 0.30 6.47 -11.27
C GLU A 104 -0.21 6.88 -9.88
N ALA A 105 0.64 6.79 -8.85
CA ALA A 105 0.31 7.17 -7.48
C ALA A 105 -0.11 8.65 -7.40
N TRP A 106 0.64 9.54 -8.04
CA TRP A 106 0.33 10.97 -8.11
C TRP A 106 -1.01 11.22 -8.82
N GLU A 107 -1.20 10.70 -10.05
CA GLU A 107 -2.42 10.91 -10.83
C GLU A 107 -3.68 10.34 -10.15
N ARG A 108 -3.53 9.25 -9.38
CA ARG A 108 -4.62 8.65 -8.60
C ARG A 108 -4.89 9.40 -7.30
N SER A 109 -3.87 9.91 -6.63
CA SER A 109 -4.04 10.67 -5.37
C SER A 109 -4.84 11.95 -5.59
N GLN A 110 -4.68 12.61 -6.74
CA GLN A 110 -5.47 13.80 -7.11
C GLN A 110 -6.98 13.51 -7.24
N ARG A 111 -7.37 12.23 -7.36
CA ARG A 111 -8.76 11.78 -7.50
C ARG A 111 -9.31 11.12 -6.23
N MET A 112 -8.54 11.18 -5.14
CA MET A 112 -8.94 10.74 -3.80
C MET A 112 -9.42 11.92 -2.97
N SER A 113 -10.32 11.66 -2.03
CA SER A 113 -10.98 12.70 -1.24
C SER A 113 -10.48 12.80 0.20
N GLN A 114 -10.10 11.67 0.81
CA GLN A 114 -9.74 11.61 2.23
C GLN A 114 -8.24 11.49 2.45
N PHE A 115 -7.57 10.61 1.69
CA PHE A 115 -6.13 10.33 1.87
C PHE A 115 -5.27 10.85 0.72
N GLY A 116 -5.84 11.56 -0.25
CA GLY A 116 -5.10 12.08 -1.42
C GLY A 116 -3.89 12.95 -1.05
N ALA A 117 -4.00 13.72 0.03
CA ALA A 117 -2.90 14.55 0.56
C ALA A 117 -1.72 13.72 1.10
N GLY A 118 -1.93 12.44 1.44
CA GLY A 118 -0.90 11.54 1.97
C GLY A 118 0.24 11.27 0.98
N ILE A 119 0.08 11.62 -0.31
CA ILE A 119 1.17 11.54 -1.30
C ILE A 119 2.34 12.48 -0.99
N HIS A 120 2.11 13.51 -0.18
CA HIS A 120 3.12 14.47 0.24
C HIS A 120 3.80 14.09 1.56
N GLU A 121 3.29 13.07 2.25
CA GLU A 121 3.90 12.59 3.49
C GLU A 121 5.14 11.77 3.18
N ILE A 122 6.22 12.04 3.91
CA ILE A 122 7.40 11.18 3.88
C ILE A 122 7.07 9.97 4.77
N LEU A 123 7.01 8.79 4.15
CA LEU A 123 6.62 7.57 4.84
C LEU A 123 7.84 6.97 5.55
N THR A 124 7.61 6.34 6.70
CA THR A 124 8.67 5.60 7.39
C THR A 124 9.25 4.47 6.53
N PRO A 125 10.51 4.06 6.75
CA PRO A 125 11.08 2.92 6.03
C PRO A 125 10.24 1.65 6.22
N THR A 126 10.12 0.85 5.16
CA THR A 126 9.40 -0.43 5.22
C THR A 126 10.06 -1.38 6.21
N ASP A 127 9.29 -1.87 7.18
CA ASP A 127 9.76 -2.92 8.10
C ASP A 127 9.74 -4.29 7.43
N ARG A 128 10.91 -4.72 6.91
CA ARG A 128 11.08 -5.99 6.22
C ARG A 128 10.84 -7.22 7.09
N ARG A 129 10.81 -7.08 8.42
CA ARG A 129 10.50 -8.18 9.34
C ARG A 129 9.04 -8.62 9.24
N LEU A 130 8.17 -7.76 8.71
CA LEU A 130 6.74 -8.02 8.51
C LEU A 130 6.45 -8.69 7.15
N GLU A 131 7.46 -8.95 6.32
CA GLU A 131 7.25 -9.53 5.00
C GLU A 131 6.52 -10.89 5.10
N GLY A 132 5.46 -11.04 4.30
CA GLY A 132 4.59 -12.23 4.30
C GLY A 132 3.48 -12.24 5.36
N THR A 133 3.46 -11.29 6.31
CA THR A 133 2.40 -11.16 7.34
C THR A 133 1.24 -10.27 6.86
N SER A 134 0.14 -10.22 7.62
CA SER A 134 -1.04 -9.45 7.22
C SER A 134 -0.85 -7.96 7.50
N SER A 135 -0.91 -7.12 6.47
CA SER A 135 -0.74 -5.68 6.66
C SER A 135 -1.91 -5.05 7.41
N TRP A 136 -3.09 -5.68 7.35
CA TRP A 136 -4.26 -5.21 8.08
C TRP A 136 -4.12 -5.47 9.58
N ILE A 137 -3.69 -6.68 9.95
CA ILE A 137 -3.47 -7.04 11.35
C ILE A 137 -2.36 -6.14 11.92
N ASN A 138 -1.25 -5.98 11.19
CA ASN A 138 -0.12 -5.17 11.66
C ASN A 138 -0.46 -3.69 11.88
N ASP A 139 -1.33 -3.09 11.06
CA ASP A 139 -1.76 -1.70 11.24
C ASP A 139 -2.68 -1.57 12.48
N ILE A 140 -3.58 -2.52 12.70
CA ILE A 140 -4.55 -2.50 13.81
C ILE A 140 -3.89 -2.83 15.15
N SER A 141 -2.95 -3.78 15.18
CA SER A 141 -2.20 -4.16 16.37
C SER A 141 -1.05 -3.20 16.68
N SER A 142 -0.85 -2.15 15.87
CA SER A 142 0.28 -1.22 15.97
C SER A 142 1.65 -1.92 15.90
N SER A 143 1.73 -3.04 15.17
CA SER A 143 2.99 -3.77 14.94
C SER A 143 3.88 -3.09 13.90
N VAL A 144 3.29 -2.26 13.03
CA VAL A 144 4.06 -1.38 12.15
C VAL A 144 4.72 -0.28 12.98
N ASN A 145 6.04 -0.16 12.86
CA ASN A 145 6.77 0.94 13.47
C ASN A 145 6.54 2.24 12.68
N LYS A 146 5.54 3.02 13.11
CA LYS A 146 5.19 4.30 12.48
C LYS A 146 6.19 5.42 12.76
N ARG A 147 7.12 5.25 13.70
CA ARG A 147 8.18 6.22 14.05
C ARG A 147 9.41 5.48 14.62
N PRO A 148 10.27 4.90 13.78
CA PRO A 148 11.49 4.25 14.26
C PRO A 148 12.43 5.25 14.95
N ALA A 149 13.32 4.73 15.80
CA ALA A 149 14.27 5.58 16.51
C ALA A 149 15.07 6.45 15.52
N GLY A 150 15.07 7.77 15.75
CA GLY A 150 15.70 8.75 14.86
C GLY A 150 14.80 9.31 13.76
N TRP A 151 13.53 8.92 13.68
CA TRP A 151 12.55 9.52 12.78
C TRP A 151 11.91 10.76 13.43
N THR A 152 12.33 11.96 13.05
CA THR A 152 11.95 13.24 13.70
C THR A 152 11.08 14.15 12.84
N GLU A 153 10.40 13.60 11.84
CA GLU A 153 9.50 14.36 10.95
C GLU A 153 8.14 14.68 11.57
#